data_AF-A0A6G1TXS2-F1
#
_entry.id   AF-A0A6G1TXS2-F1
#
_cell.length_a   1.000
_cell.length_b   1.000
_cell.length_c   1.000
_cell.angle_alpha   90.00
_cell.angle_beta   90.00
_cell.angle_gamma   90.00
#
_symmetry.space_group_name_H-M   'P 1'
#
loop_
_entity.id
_entity.type
_entity.pdbx_description
1 polymer ?
#
loop_
_entity_poly.entity_id
_entity_poly.type
_entity_poly.pdbx_seq_one_letter_code
_entity_poly.pdbx_strand_id
1 'polypeptide(L)' 'MGANIERDKLKTRKDKLAGYFFDISKLSFGAMVLGGLTPMITGEFDYMNLLYVLFGVCMTIMFAIVGNRILKY' A
#
# COMPACT_ATOMS: atom_id res chain seq x y z
N MET A 1 7.83 -15.50 -32.81
CA MET A 1 8.37 -15.96 -31.51
C MET A 1 8.80 -14.81 -30.59
N GLY A 2 9.49 -13.76 -31.09
CA GLY A 2 9.94 -12.63 -30.27
C GLY A 2 8.85 -11.76 -29.60
N ALA A 3 7.75 -11.47 -30.30
CA ALA A 3 6.68 -10.59 -29.77
C ALA A 3 5.97 -11.14 -28.51
N ASN A 4 5.88 -12.46 -28.36
CA ASN A 4 5.30 -13.09 -27.17
C ASN A 4 6.23 -12.94 -25.96
N ILE A 5 7.55 -13.07 -26.17
CA ILE A 5 8.57 -12.90 -25.13
C ILE A 5 8.57 -11.47 -24.58
N GLU A 6 8.42 -10.46 -25.45
CA GLU A 6 8.35 -9.06 -25.03
C GLU A 6 7.09 -8.75 -24.22
N ARG A 7 5.94 -9.30 -24.63
CA ARG A 7 4.68 -9.19 -23.88
C ARG A 7 4.76 -9.84 -22.50
N ASP A 8 5.37 -11.03 -22.40
CA ASP A 8 5.54 -11.74 -21.13
C ASP A 8 6.50 -11.00 -20.18
N LYS A 9 7.58 -10.42 -20.72
CA LYS A 9 8.48 -9.55 -19.95
C LYS A 9 7.76 -8.31 -19.43
N LEU A 10 6.92 -7.67 -20.24
CA LEU A 10 6.16 -6.49 -19.82
C LEU A 10 5.17 -6.84 -18.71
N LYS A 11 4.44 -7.96 -18.85
CA LYS A 11 3.51 -8.46 -17.84
C LYS A 11 4.21 -8.77 -16.52
N THR A 12 5.35 -9.47 -16.58
CA THR A 12 6.17 -9.77 -15.39
C THR A 12 6.64 -8.51 -14.68
N ARG A 13 7.00 -7.45 -15.42
CA ARG A 13 7.39 -6.16 -14.82
C ARG A 13 6.23 -5.49 -14.11
N LYS A 14 5.04 -5.48 -14.71
CA LYS A 14 3.82 -4.92 -14.11
C LYS A 14 3.44 -5.67 -12.84
N ASP A 15 3.45 -7.00 -12.86
CA ASP A 15 3.13 -7.83 -11.69
C ASP A 15 4.11 -7.57 -10.53
N LYS A 16 5.42 -7.48 -10.81
CA LYS A 16 6.43 -7.16 -9.79
C LYS A 16 6.25 -5.75 -9.21
N LEU A 17 5.99 -4.77 -10.05
CA LEU A 17 5.82 -3.39 -9.62
C LEU A 17 4.53 -3.21 -8.81
N ALA A 18 3.42 -3.81 -9.27
CA ALA A 18 2.17 -3.81 -8.53
C ALA A 18 2.29 -4.53 -7.18
N GLY A 19 2.96 -5.69 -7.16
CA GLY A 19 3.28 -6.42 -5.94
C GLY A 19 4.03 -5.56 -4.93
N TYR A 20 5.07 -4.85 -5.37
CA TYR A 20 5.82 -3.90 -4.53
C TYR A 20 4.93 -2.81 -3.92
N PHE A 21 4.04 -2.20 -4.70
CA PHE A 21 3.09 -1.19 -4.18
C PHE A 21 2.08 -1.78 -3.19
N PHE A 22 1.62 -3.01 -3.42
CA PHE A 22 0.77 -3.70 -2.45
C PHE A 22 1.49 -4.05 -1.16
N ASP A 23 2.76 -4.43 -1.23
CA ASP A 23 3.57 -4.68 -0.03
C ASP A 23 3.83 -3.40 0.75
N ILE A 24 4.08 -2.27 0.07
CA ILE A 24 4.13 -0.95 0.72
C ILE A 24 2.78 -0.60 1.35
N SER A 25 1.67 -0.85 0.68
CA SER A 25 0.33 -0.61 1.23
C SER A 25 0.12 -1.38 2.54
N LYS A 26 0.46 -2.68 2.56
CA LYS A 26 0.42 -3.51 3.78
C LYS A 26 1.34 -2.99 4.87
N LEU A 27 2.57 -2.58 4.53
CA LEU A 27 3.52 -2.00 5.48
C LEU A 27 3.04 -0.68 6.06
N SER A 28 2.49 0.21 5.23
CA SER A 28 1.91 1.48 5.67
C SER A 28 0.74 1.24 6.62
N PHE A 29 -0.12 0.27 6.32
CA PHE A 29 -1.20 -0.13 7.21
C PHE A 29 -0.67 -0.65 8.56
N GLY A 30 0.28 -1.58 8.54
CA GLY A 30 0.85 -2.14 9.78
C GLY A 30 1.58 -1.09 10.61
N ALA A 31 2.45 -0.28 9.98
CA ALA A 31 3.28 0.69 10.70
C ALA A 31 2.47 1.90 11.17
N MET A 32 1.62 2.48 10.31
CA MET A 32 0.93 3.74 10.64
C MET A 32 -0.42 3.50 11.28
N VAL A 33 -1.27 2.65 10.67
CA VAL A 33 -2.63 2.43 11.18
C VAL A 33 -2.57 1.62 12.46
N LEU A 34 -1.95 0.43 12.46
CA LEU A 34 -1.86 -0.36 13.70
C LEU A 34 -0.93 0.30 14.74
N GLY A 35 0.18 0.90 14.31
CA GLY A 35 1.06 1.66 15.21
C GLY A 35 0.34 2.84 15.87
N GLY A 36 -0.42 3.62 15.11
CA GLY A 36 -1.21 4.75 15.63
C GLY A 36 -2.42 4.35 16.47
N LEU A 37 -2.95 3.13 16.30
CA LEU A 37 -4.00 2.58 17.16
C LEU A 37 -3.47 2.14 18.53
N THR A 38 -2.17 1.80 18.65
CA THR A 38 -1.55 1.35 19.92
C THR A 38 -1.81 2.31 21.09
N PRO A 39 -1.50 3.62 21.01
CA PRO A 39 -1.77 4.56 22.09
C PRO A 39 -3.27 4.74 22.40
N MET A 40 -4.15 4.49 21.42
CA MET A 40 -5.60 4.55 21.60
C MET A 40 -6.11 3.37 22.44
N ILE A 41 -5.45 2.20 22.35
CA ILE A 41 -5.78 0.99 23.12
C ILE A 41 -5.19 1.06 24.53
N THR A 42 -4.00 1.64 24.70
CA THR A 42 -3.34 1.78 26.01
C THR A 42 -3.92 2.90 26.87
N GLY A 43 -4.89 3.67 26.36
CA GLY A 43 -5.59 4.74 27.09
C GLY A 43 -4.95 6.12 26.96
N GLU A 44 -3.92 6.27 26.13
CA GLU A 44 -3.24 7.53 25.80
C GLU A 44 -3.84 8.15 24.53
N PHE A 45 -5.17 8.22 24.49
CA PHE A 45 -5.89 8.72 23.33
C PHE A 45 -5.70 10.24 23.20
N ASP A 46 -5.12 10.64 22.06
CA ASP A 46 -4.96 12.04 21.65
C ASP A 46 -5.53 12.21 20.23
N TYR A 47 -6.07 13.39 19.95
CA TYR A 47 -6.56 13.79 18.63
C TYR A 47 -5.46 13.67 17.56
N MET A 48 -4.20 13.91 17.93
CA MET A 48 -3.06 13.70 17.02
C MET A 48 -2.91 12.24 16.59
N ASN A 49 -3.15 11.28 17.48
CA ASN A 49 -3.08 9.85 17.16
C ASN A 49 -4.19 9.46 16.17
N LEU A 50 -5.40 10.00 16.35
CA LEU A 50 -6.51 9.80 15.41
C LEU A 50 -6.18 10.35 14.01
N LEU A 51 -5.61 11.55 13.92
CA LEU A 51 -5.17 12.14 12.65
C LEU A 51 -4.08 11.30 11.97
N TYR A 52 -3.13 10.78 12.75
CA TYR A 52 -2.07 9.91 12.24
C TYR A 52 -2.63 8.62 11.64
N VAL A 53 -3.59 7.99 12.31
CA VAL A 53 -4.29 6.79 11.82
C VAL A 53 -5.05 7.10 10.52
N LEU A 54 -5.80 8.20 10.46
CA LEU A 54 -6.53 8.62 9.25
C LEU A 54 -5.58 8.86 8.08
N PHE A 55 -4.46 9.54 8.31
CA PHE A 55 -3.42 9.74 7.30
C PHE A 55 -2.84 8.40 6.81
N GLY A 56 -2.57 7.48 7.72
CA GLY A 56 -2.11 6.12 7.41
C GLY A 56 -3.10 5.34 6.55
N VAL A 57 -4.41 5.44 6.83
CA VAL A 57 -5.46 4.81 6.02
C VAL A 57 -5.49 5.42 4.61
N CYS A 58 -5.46 6.75 4.49
CA CYS A 58 -5.42 7.43 3.20
C CYS A 58 -4.21 7.00 2.36
N MET A 59 -3.01 6.95 2.96
CA MET A 59 -1.80 6.51 2.29
C MET A 59 -1.87 5.05 1.85
N THR A 60 -2.35 4.16 2.72
CA THR A 60 -2.55 2.74 2.43
C THR A 60 -3.43 2.56 1.18
N ILE A 61 -4.56 3.27 1.12
CA ILE A 61 -5.49 3.23 -0.01
C ILE A 61 -4.83 3.78 -1.28
N MET A 62 -4.09 4.89 -1.18
CA MET A 62 -3.39 5.48 -2.32
C MET A 62 -2.41 4.47 -2.94
N PHE A 63 -1.58 3.80 -2.13
CA PHE A 63 -0.64 2.79 -2.62
C PHE A 63 -1.35 1.58 -3.24
N ALA A 64 -2.47 1.12 -2.65
CA ALA A 64 -3.28 0.05 -3.22
C ALA A 64 -3.87 0.44 -4.59
N ILE A 65 -4.35 1.68 -4.73
CA ILE A 65 -4.87 2.19 -6.01
C ILE A 65 -3.76 2.25 -7.07
N VAL A 66 -2.56 2.70 -6.69
CA VAL A 66 -1.41 2.74 -7.61
C VAL A 66 -1.04 1.32 -8.07
N GLY A 67 -0.94 0.35 -7.15
CA GLY A 67 -0.69 -1.05 -7.49
C GLY A 67 -1.75 -1.61 -8.45
N ASN A 68 -3.03 -1.34 -8.19
CA ASN A 68 -4.12 -1.80 -9.04
C ASN A 68 -4.11 -1.12 -10.43
N ARG A 69 -3.74 0.16 -10.52
CA ARG A 69 -3.57 0.84 -11.81
C ARG A 69 -2.43 0.24 -12.62
N ILE A 70 -1.32 -0.13 -11.98
CA ILE A 70 -0.17 -0.75 -12.67
C ILE A 70 -0.53 -2.11 -13.29
N LEU A 71 -1.42 -2.88 -12.66
CA LEU A 71 -1.92 -4.13 -13.25
C LEU A 71 -2.89 -3.90 -14.40
N LYS A 72 -3.69 -2.82 -14.32
CA LYS A 72 -4.73 -2.51 -15.29
C LYS A 72 -4.18 -1.89 -16.58
N TYR A 73 -3.17 -1.02 -16.47
CA TYR A 73 -2.53 -0.31 -17.59
C TYR A 73 -1.29 -1.03 -18.07
#